data_AF-A0A4P5W744-F1
#
_entry.id   AF-A0A4P5W744-F1
#
_cell.length_a   1.000
_cell.length_b   1.000
_cell.length_c   1.000
_cell.angle_alpha   90.00
_cell.angle_beta   90.00
_cell.angle_gamma   90.00
#
_symmetry.space_group_name_H-M   'P 1'
#
loop_
_entity.id
_entity.type
_entity.pdbx_description
1 polymer ?
#
loop_
_entity_poly.entity_id
_entity_poly.type
_entity_poly.pdbx_seq_one_letter_code
_entity_poly.pdbx_strand_id
1 'polypeptide(L)'
;MIAASSPPRSAWLLRGNRVRALLGRCHMTLTEGAARLGVSRSYFSQLLAGRRPLSPKVRRRLLVCAPFCELAAADLWREPPEEPEEEVSHDAA
;
A
#
# COMPACT_ATOMS: atom_id res chain seq x y z
N MET A 1 -18.02 6.28 18.08
CA MET A 1 -16.86 6.89 17.41
C MET A 1 -15.94 5.76 16.97
N ILE A 2 -15.83 5.49 15.66
CA ILE A 2 -14.90 4.46 15.16
C ILE A 2 -13.51 5.10 15.16
N ALA A 3 -12.64 4.63 16.05
CA ALA A 3 -11.22 4.98 16.03
C ALA A 3 -10.70 4.77 14.61
N ALA A 4 -10.28 5.84 13.94
CA ALA A 4 -9.44 5.72 12.77
C ALA A 4 -8.11 5.16 13.29
N SER A 5 -7.99 3.83 13.35
CA SER A 5 -6.71 3.17 13.58
C SER A 5 -5.81 3.57 12.43
N SER A 6 -5.04 4.64 12.64
CA SER A 6 -3.94 5.02 11.76
C SER A 6 -3.06 3.79 11.59
N PRO A 7 -2.70 3.42 10.35
CA PRO A 7 -1.75 2.34 10.15
C PRO A 7 -0.45 2.66 10.91
N PRO A 8 0.25 1.64 11.44
CA PRO A 8 1.52 1.84 12.13
C PRO A 8 2.48 2.64 11.23
N ARG A 9 3.27 3.54 11.82
CA ARG A 9 4.17 4.44 11.06
C ARG A 9 5.16 3.67 10.18
N SER A 10 5.47 2.42 10.54
CA SER A 10 6.31 1.46 9.83
C SER A 10 5.59 0.63 8.73
N ALA A 11 4.42 1.09 8.25
CA ALA A 11 3.63 0.41 7.22
C ALA A 11 3.98 0.79 5.77
N TRP A 12 4.10 -0.22 4.91
CA TRP A 12 4.11 -0.04 3.45
C TRP A 12 2.71 0.35 2.97
N LEU A 13 2.55 1.57 2.43
CA LEU A 13 1.25 2.11 2.01
C LEU A 13 1.16 2.24 0.50
N LEU A 14 0.04 1.77 -0.07
CA LEU A 14 -0.21 1.87 -1.50
C LEU A 14 -0.45 3.33 -1.90
N ARG A 15 0.16 3.77 -2.99
CA ARG A 15 -0.11 5.07 -3.62
C ARG A 15 -1.42 4.98 -4.41
N GLY A 16 -2.54 5.00 -3.70
CA GLY A 16 -3.86 4.77 -4.29
C GLY A 16 -4.19 5.64 -5.50
N ASN A 17 -3.78 6.91 -5.50
CA ASN A 17 -4.01 7.81 -6.65
C ASN A 17 -3.29 7.33 -7.92
N ARG A 18 -2.06 6.83 -7.79
CA ARG A 18 -1.27 6.31 -8.93
C ARG A 18 -1.91 5.04 -9.47
N VAL A 19 -2.29 4.13 -8.59
CA VAL A 19 -2.95 2.88 -8.97
C VAL A 19 -4.32 3.15 -9.61
N ARG A 20 -5.12 4.09 -9.10
CA ARG A 20 -6.39 4.49 -9.71
C ARG A 20 -6.20 5.10 -11.09
N ALA A 21 -5.19 5.94 -11.28
CA ALA A 21 -4.89 6.52 -12.58
C ALA A 21 -4.48 5.44 -13.60
N LEU A 22 -3.66 4.47 -13.20
CA LEU A 22 -3.30 3.32 -14.03
C LEU A 22 -4.55 2.50 -14.43
N LEU A 23 -5.40 2.16 -13.46
CA LEU A 23 -6.65 1.44 -13.75
C LEU A 23 -7.52 2.20 -14.74
N GLY A 24 -7.63 3.53 -14.59
CA GLY A 24 -8.37 4.39 -15.53
C GLY A 24 -7.80 4.37 -16.94
N ARG A 25 -6.47 4.40 -17.09
CA ARG A 25 -5.78 4.29 -18.39
C ARG A 25 -6.00 2.94 -19.07
N CYS A 26 -6.10 1.87 -18.28
CA CYS A 26 -6.37 0.53 -18.78
C CYS A 26 -7.87 0.21 -18.91
N HIS A 27 -8.75 1.21 -18.72
CA HIS A 27 -10.22 1.02 -18.69
C HIS A 27 -10.68 -0.08 -17.71
N MET A 28 -9.94 -0.29 -16.62
CA MET A 28 -10.23 -1.30 -15.61
C MET A 28 -10.99 -0.72 -14.42
N THR A 29 -11.98 -1.48 -13.97
CA THR A 29 -12.71 -1.20 -12.73
C THR A 29 -11.90 -1.61 -11.49
N LEU A 30 -12.30 -1.09 -10.33
CA LEU A 30 -11.73 -1.50 -9.04
C LEU A 30 -11.94 -3.00 -8.76
N THR A 31 -13.05 -3.57 -9.21
CA THR A 31 -13.36 -4.99 -9.02
C THR A 31 -12.40 -5.86 -9.84
N GLU A 32 -12.14 -5.50 -11.10
CA GLU A 32 -11.18 -6.20 -11.95
C GLU A 32 -9.76 -6.07 -11.41
N GLY A 33 -9.36 -4.87 -10.96
CA GLY A 33 -8.05 -4.66 -10.32
C GLY A 33 -7.87 -5.53 -9.07
N ALA A 34 -8.89 -5.65 -8.23
CA ALA A 34 -8.87 -6.53 -7.06
C ALA A 34 -8.77 -8.01 -7.46
N ALA A 35 -9.54 -8.43 -8.47
CA ALA A 35 -9.53 -9.80 -8.99
C ALA A 35 -8.14 -10.18 -9.54
N ARG A 36 -7.48 -9.28 -10.27
CA ARG A 36 -6.11 -9.47 -10.78
C ARG A 36 -5.08 -9.73 -9.67
N LEU A 37 -5.24 -9.06 -8.54
CA LEU A 37 -4.39 -9.25 -7.36
C LEU A 37 -4.80 -10.44 -6.50
N GLY A 38 -5.93 -11.10 -6.81
CA GLY A 38 -6.48 -12.20 -6.03
C GLY A 38 -6.95 -11.76 -4.64
N VAL A 39 -7.50 -10.55 -4.53
CA VAL A 39 -8.01 -9.98 -3.27
C VAL A 39 -9.46 -9.52 -3.42
N SER A 40 -10.15 -9.33 -2.29
CA SER A 40 -11.50 -8.79 -2.31
C SER A 40 -11.51 -7.31 -2.70
N ARG A 41 -12.59 -6.87 -3.38
CA ARG A 41 -12.81 -5.45 -3.73
C ARG A 41 -12.74 -4.55 -2.49
N SER A 42 -13.36 -4.96 -1.38
CA SER A 42 -13.38 -4.17 -0.15
C SER A 42 -11.97 -3.98 0.42
N TYR A 43 -11.16 -5.05 0.45
CA TYR A 43 -9.77 -4.96 0.88
C TYR A 43 -8.94 -4.07 -0.05
N PHE A 44 -9.10 -4.23 -1.37
CA PHE A 44 -8.41 -3.39 -2.34
C PHE A 44 -8.78 -1.90 -2.20
N SER A 45 -10.05 -1.60 -1.95
CA SER A 45 -10.49 -0.23 -1.67
C SER A 45 -9.82 0.35 -0.41
N GLN A 46 -9.68 -0.45 0.65
CA GLN A 46 -8.98 -0.04 1.87
C GLN A 46 -7.48 0.22 1.63
N LEU A 47 -6.83 -0.60 0.79
CA LEU A 47 -5.44 -0.38 0.38
C LEU A 47 -5.29 0.94 -0.39
N LEU A 48 -6.17 1.18 -1.38
CA LEU A 48 -6.16 2.42 -2.17
C LEU A 48 -6.45 3.66 -1.31
N ALA A 49 -7.23 3.51 -0.25
CA ALA A 49 -7.50 4.59 0.70
C ALA A 49 -6.38 4.79 1.73
N GLY A 50 -5.32 3.97 1.70
CA GLY A 50 -4.24 4.00 2.71
C GLY A 50 -4.69 3.58 4.11
N ARG A 51 -5.89 2.99 4.25
CA ARG A 51 -6.42 2.53 5.54
C ARG A 51 -5.85 1.18 5.98
N ARG A 52 -5.20 0.47 5.05
CA ARG A 52 -4.56 -0.83 5.32
C ARG A 52 -3.15 -0.83 4.73
N PRO A 53 -2.18 -1.42 5.44
CA PRO A 53 -0.85 -1.67 4.90
C PRO A 53 -0.88 -2.76 3.81
N LEU A 54 0.07 -2.68 2.89
CA LEU A 54 0.32 -3.71 1.91
C LEU A 54 0.97 -4.93 2.58
N SER A 55 0.33 -6.09 2.45
CA SER A 55 0.97 -7.34 2.83
C SER A 55 2.11 -7.70 1.87
N PRO A 56 3.13 -8.44 2.30
CA PRO A 56 4.20 -8.91 1.42
C PRO A 56 3.70 -9.69 0.20
N LYS A 57 2.59 -10.42 0.35
CA LYS A 57 1.93 -11.15 -0.76
C LYS A 57 1.37 -10.19 -1.81
N VAL A 58 0.69 -9.12 -1.39
CA VAL A 58 0.10 -8.13 -2.31
C VAL A 58 1.19 -7.32 -3.00
N ARG A 59 2.26 -6.92 -2.28
CA ARG A 59 3.42 -6.24 -2.91
C ARG A 59 4.00 -7.07 -4.05
N ARG A 60 4.26 -8.35 -3.82
CA ARG A 60 4.77 -9.26 -4.86
C ARG A 60 3.82 -9.33 -6.06
N ARG A 61 2.51 -9.42 -5.82
CA ARG A 61 1.50 -9.45 -6.89
C ARG A 61 1.49 -8.18 -7.72
N LEU A 62 1.59 -7.02 -7.09
CA LEU A 62 1.66 -5.73 -7.79
C LEU A 62 2.87 -5.62 -8.72
N LEU A 63 4.00 -6.27 -8.41
CA LEU A 63 5.21 -6.24 -9.26
C LEU A 63 5.13 -7.19 -10.46
N VAL A 64 4.27 -8.20 -10.44
CA VAL A 64 4.23 -9.24 -11.48
C VAL A 64 2.93 -9.29 -12.27
N CYS A 65 1.86 -8.65 -11.78
CA CYS A 65 0.56 -8.66 -12.43
C CYS A 65 0.35 -7.39 -13.25
N ALA A 66 0.06 -7.53 -14.54
CA ALA A 66 -0.41 -6.43 -15.36
C ALA A 66 -1.79 -5.90 -14.87
N PRO A 67 -2.05 -4.59 -14.98
CA PRO A 67 -1.14 -3.56 -15.50
C PRO A 67 -0.14 -3.03 -14.45
N PHE A 68 -0.21 -3.48 -13.20
CA PHE A 68 0.54 -2.89 -12.09
C PHE A 68 2.06 -2.98 -12.24
N CYS A 69 2.55 -4.03 -12.89
CA CYS A 69 3.97 -4.22 -13.18
C CYS A 69 4.57 -3.18 -14.13
N GLU A 70 3.74 -2.35 -14.79
CA GLU A 70 4.20 -1.23 -15.62
C GLU A 70 4.71 -0.04 -14.78
N LEU A 71 4.41 -0.02 -13.48
CA LEU A 71 4.89 1.00 -12.55
C LEU A 71 6.08 0.47 -11.74
N ALA A 72 7.05 1.36 -11.49
CA ALA A 72 8.13 1.07 -10.56
C ALA A 72 7.57 0.90 -9.12
N ALA A 73 8.27 0.13 -8.28
CA ALA A 73 7.87 -0.10 -6.89
C ALA A 73 7.63 1.22 -6.12
N ALA A 74 8.49 2.22 -6.34
CA ALA A 74 8.39 3.55 -5.74
C ALA A 74 7.13 4.33 -6.18
N ASP A 75 6.57 4.03 -7.36
CA ASP A 75 5.31 4.60 -7.85
C ASP A 75 4.08 3.85 -7.35
N LEU A 76 4.24 2.57 -6.99
CA LEU A 76 3.17 1.75 -6.45
C LEU A 76 2.92 2.01 -4.97
N TRP A 77 3.96 2.19 -4.16
CA TRP A 77 3.83 2.37 -2.72
C TRP A 77 4.81 3.38 -2.13
N ARG A 78 4.57 3.75 -0.88
CA ARG A 78 5.50 4.50 -0.04
C ARG A 78 6.11 3.54 0.96
N GLU A 79 7.42 3.65 1.10
CA GLU A 79 8.16 3.04 2.19
C GLU A 79 7.79 3.74 3.50
N PRO A 80 7.74 2.98 4.61
CA PRO A 80 7.69 3.61 5.91
C PRO A 80 8.92 4.50 6.13
N PRO A 81 8.78 5.65 6.80
CA PRO A 81 9.94 6.36 7.29
C PRO A 81 10.74 5.41 8.19
N GLU A 82 12.04 5.26 7.91
CA GLU A 82 12.99 4.71 8.89
C GLU A 82 12.88 5.61 10.12
N GLU A 83 12.37 5.07 11.23
CA GLU A 83 12.41 5.84 12.47
C GLU A 83 13.89 6.03 12.81
N PRO A 84 14.35 7.26 13.13
CA PRO A 84 15.65 7.41 13.74
C PRO A 84 15.60 6.58 15.02
N GLU A 85 16.54 5.65 15.16
CA GLU A 85 16.73 4.87 16.38
C GLU A 85 16.70 5.88 17.54
N GLU A 86 15.67 5.81 18.39
CA GLU A 86 15.64 6.59 19.62
C GLU A 86 16.91 6.21 20.36
N GLU A 87 17.86 7.17 20.39
CA GLU A 87 19.09 7.09 21.15
C GLU A 87 18.68 6.77 22.59
N VAL A 88 18.86 5.51 22.98
CA VAL A 88 18.57 5.05 24.34
C VAL A 88 19.59 5.75 25.22
N SER A 89 19.22 6.93 25.71
CA SER A 89 19.90 7.60 26.81
C SER A 89 19.70 6.73 28.05
N HIS A 90 20.55 5.72 28.20
CA HIS A 90 20.89 5.15 29.49
C HIS A 90 21.60 6.27 30.25
N ASP A 91 20.82 7.15 30.85
CA ASP A 91 21.34 8.02 31.91
C ASP A 91 21.57 7.12 33.12
N ALA A 92 22.82 6.67 33.24
CA ALA A 92 23.34 6.04 34.43
C ALA A 92 23.99 7.14 35.28
N ALA A 93 23.31 7.56 36.34
CA ALA A 93 23.92 8.17 37.53
C ALA A 93 22.93 8.14 38.71
#